data_AF-A0A366DQJ7-F1
#
_entry.id   AF-A0A366DQJ7-F1
#
_cell.length_a   1.000
_cell.length_b   1.000
_cell.length_c   1.000
_cell.angle_alpha   90.00
_cell.angle_beta   90.00
_cell.angle_gamma   90.00
#
_symmetry.space_group_name_H-M   'P 1'
#
loop_
_entity.id
_entity.type
_entity.pdbx_description
1 polymer ?
#
loop_
_entity_poly.entity_id
_entity_poly.type
_entity_poly.pdbx_seq_one_letter_code
_entity_poly.pdbx_strand_id
1 'polypeptide(L)'
;MFPAENWPEATAATREVTAVLPCRAGDPDLWFAESPIQLEQAKALCASCPIRKGCLTAAMDRREPWGVWGGEIFDQGVVIARKRPRGRPRKVAVPA
;
A
#
# COMPACT_ATOMS: atom_id res chain seq x y z
N MET A 1 19.09 22.57 44.15
CA MET A 1 20.34 22.82 43.40
C MET A 1 20.42 21.87 42.21
N PHE A 2 19.65 22.17 41.17
CA PHE A 2 19.83 21.89 39.72
C PHE A 2 18.73 22.76 39.07
N PRO A 3 19.07 23.80 38.28
CA PRO A 3 18.07 24.80 37.85
C PRO A 3 17.19 24.23 36.72
N ALA A 4 15.87 24.34 36.87
CA ALA A 4 14.85 23.86 35.93
C ALA A 4 14.53 24.91 34.84
N GLU A 5 15.57 25.47 34.22
CA GLU A 5 15.47 26.44 33.14
C GLU A 5 16.41 25.99 32.02
N ASN A 6 15.93 26.05 30.78
CA ASN A 6 16.56 25.52 29.56
C ASN A 6 16.28 24.05 29.21
N TRP A 7 15.03 23.61 29.32
CA TRP A 7 14.53 22.64 28.34
C TRP A 7 14.32 23.41 27.02
N PRO A 8 15.08 23.17 25.94
CA PRO A 8 14.73 23.80 24.67
C PRO A 8 13.35 23.29 24.30
N GLU A 9 12.40 24.22 24.12
CA GLU A 9 11.12 23.93 23.48
C GLU A 9 11.45 23.30 22.13
N ALA A 10 11.41 21.97 22.08
CA ALA A 10 11.47 21.22 20.85
C ALA A 10 10.16 21.49 20.11
N THR A 11 10.05 22.68 19.53
CA THR A 11 9.16 23.01 18.43
C THR A 11 9.70 22.31 17.19
N ALA A 12 9.75 20.98 17.25
CA ALA A 12 9.65 20.16 16.08
C ALA A 12 8.23 20.41 15.57
N ALA A 13 8.07 21.47 14.76
CA ALA A 13 6.91 21.73 13.95
C ALA A 13 6.75 20.53 13.02
N THR A 14 6.14 19.48 13.56
CA THR A 14 5.73 18.31 12.80
C THR A 14 4.61 18.86 11.95
N ARG A 15 4.92 19.22 10.70
CA ARG A 15 3.89 19.60 9.72
C ARG A 15 2.94 18.42 9.65
N GLU A 16 1.83 18.53 10.36
CA GLU A 16 0.71 17.61 10.27
C GLU A 16 0.14 17.77 8.88
N VAL A 17 0.65 16.94 7.96
CA VAL A 17 0.02 16.76 6.67
C VAL A 17 -1.28 16.00 6.97
N THR A 18 -2.38 16.71 7.16
CA THR A 18 -3.74 16.15 7.12
C THR A 18 -4.08 15.78 5.67
N ALA A 19 -3.20 15.03 5.03
CA ALA A 19 -3.46 14.40 3.76
C ALA A 19 -4.41 13.24 4.02
N VAL A 20 -5.59 13.33 3.42
CA VAL A 20 -6.51 12.19 3.36
C VAL A 20 -5.77 11.04 2.67
N LEU A 21 -5.55 9.96 3.40
CA LEU A 21 -5.01 8.72 2.84
C LEU A 21 -6.20 7.92 2.31
N PRO A 22 -6.29 7.64 1.00
CA PRO A 22 -7.41 6.89 0.44
C PRO A 22 -7.62 5.54 1.12
N CYS A 23 -6.55 4.88 1.56
CA CYS A 23 -6.62 3.61 2.27
C CYS A 23 -7.15 3.69 3.71
N ARG A 24 -7.25 4.90 4.27
CA ARG A 24 -7.89 5.15 5.56
C ARG A 24 -9.29 5.76 5.43
N ALA A 25 -9.66 6.19 4.22
CA ALA A 25 -10.92 6.81 3.92
C ALA A 25 -11.77 5.84 3.07
N GLY A 26 -12.52 4.97 3.74
CA GLY A 26 -13.41 4.00 3.08
C GLY A 26 -13.28 2.60 3.68
N ASP A 27 -13.62 1.60 2.86
CA ASP A 27 -13.59 0.19 3.22
C ASP A 27 -12.14 -0.36 3.19
N PRO A 28 -11.60 -0.84 4.33
CA PRO A 28 -10.28 -1.48 4.39
C PRO A 28 -10.20 -2.77 3.55
N ASP A 29 -11.29 -3.53 3.42
CA ASP A 29 -11.27 -4.84 2.75
C ASP A 29 -10.94 -4.73 1.26
N LEU A 30 -11.28 -3.59 0.63
CA LEU A 30 -10.97 -3.30 -0.77
C LEU A 30 -9.45 -3.40 -1.05
N TRP A 31 -8.61 -3.00 -0.10
CA TRP A 31 -7.15 -2.98 -0.24
C TRP A 31 -6.51 -4.36 -0.16
N PHE A 32 -7.25 -5.33 0.36
CA PHE A 32 -6.83 -6.73 0.51
C PHE A 32 -7.72 -7.68 -0.31
N ALA A 33 -8.53 -7.15 -1.22
CA ALA A 33 -9.48 -7.96 -1.98
C ALA A 33 -8.79 -9.09 -2.78
N GLU A 34 -9.45 -10.24 -2.90
CA GLU A 34 -8.96 -11.30 -3.77
C GLU A 34 -9.29 -11.08 -5.25
N SER A 35 -10.36 -10.32 -5.52
CA SER A 35 -10.85 -10.03 -6.86
C SER A 35 -9.86 -9.13 -7.60
N PRO A 36 -9.39 -9.53 -8.80
CA PRO A 36 -8.54 -8.67 -9.62
C PRO A 36 -9.15 -7.31 -9.91
N ILE A 37 -10.48 -7.24 -10.10
CA ILE A 37 -11.18 -6.00 -10.41
C ILE A 37 -11.11 -5.04 -9.20
N GLN A 38 -11.31 -5.54 -8.00
CA GLN A 38 -11.24 -4.75 -6.77
C GLN A 38 -9.81 -4.29 -6.46
N LEU A 39 -8.81 -5.14 -6.71
CA LEU A 39 -7.41 -4.74 -6.58
C LEU A 39 -7.02 -3.63 -7.55
N GLU A 40 -7.49 -3.68 -8.81
CA GLU A 40 -7.27 -2.58 -9.77
C GLU A 40 -7.99 -1.29 -9.32
N GLN A 41 -9.18 -1.40 -8.73
CA GLN A 41 -9.89 -0.26 -8.15
C GLN A 41 -9.09 0.37 -7.00
N ALA A 42 -8.62 -0.44 -6.04
CA ALA A 42 -7.76 0.01 -4.95
C ALA A 42 -6.47 0.67 -5.47
N LYS A 43 -5.85 0.07 -6.50
CA LYS A 43 -4.65 0.62 -7.17
C LYS A 43 -4.92 2.00 -7.75
N ALA A 44 -6.06 2.19 -8.42
CA ALA A 44 -6.47 3.47 -8.98
C ALA A 44 -6.73 4.52 -7.88
N LEU A 45 -7.41 4.15 -6.79
CA LEU A 45 -7.62 5.04 -5.64
C LEU A 45 -6.29 5.46 -4.99
N CYS A 46 -5.30 4.57 -4.99
CA CYS A 46 -3.98 4.88 -4.46
C CYS A 46 -3.25 5.96 -5.26
N ALA A 47 -3.61 6.20 -6.53
CA ALA A 47 -2.85 7.07 -7.43
C ALA A 47 -2.68 8.52 -6.93
N SER A 48 -3.67 9.04 -6.20
CA SER A 48 -3.68 10.38 -5.61
C SER A 48 -3.06 10.46 -4.20
N CYS A 49 -2.62 9.33 -3.63
CA CYS A 49 -2.07 9.29 -2.29
C CYS A 49 -0.70 10.02 -2.22
N PRO A 50 -0.48 10.92 -1.24
CA PRO A 50 0.76 11.70 -1.19
C PRO A 50 1.98 10.89 -0.70
N ILE A 51 1.75 9.78 0.00
CA ILE A 51 2.82 8.96 0.58
C ILE A 51 3.12 7.69 -0.23
N ARG A 52 2.67 7.60 -1.49
CA ARG A 52 2.79 6.38 -2.32
C ARG A 52 4.18 5.77 -2.31
N LYS A 53 5.22 6.58 -2.53
CA LYS A 53 6.61 6.12 -2.59
C LYS A 53 7.04 5.50 -1.25
N GLY A 54 6.82 6.21 -0.14
CA GLY A 54 7.16 5.70 1.19
C GLY A 54 6.35 4.47 1.58
N CYS A 55 5.06 4.44 1.21
CA CYS A 55 4.18 3.29 1.43
C CYS A 55 4.67 2.05 0.66
N LEU A 56 5.09 2.21 -0.60
CA LEU A 56 5.64 1.13 -1.40
C LEU A 56 6.93 0.57 -0.81
N THR A 57 7.88 1.45 -0.48
CA THR A 57 9.16 1.06 0.13
C THR A 57 8.91 0.30 1.43
N ALA A 58 8.06 0.82 2.31
CA ALA A 58 7.78 0.17 3.58
C ALA A 58 7.08 -1.20 3.41
N ALA A 59 6.22 -1.36 2.39
CA ALA A 59 5.60 -2.65 2.09
C ALA A 59 6.61 -3.67 1.55
N MET A 60 7.56 -3.24 0.72
CA MET A 60 8.67 -4.09 0.27
C MET A 60 9.56 -4.52 1.42
N ASP A 61 9.92 -3.59 2.32
CA ASP A 61 10.77 -3.87 3.49
C ASP A 61 10.13 -4.91 4.42
N ARG A 62 8.81 -4.80 4.64
CA ARG A 62 8.03 -5.75 5.45
C ARG A 62 7.70 -7.04 4.71
N ARG A 63 7.97 -7.13 3.41
CA ARG A 63 7.59 -8.24 2.53
C ARG A 63 6.10 -8.55 2.65
N GLU A 64 5.27 -7.53 2.51
CA GLU A 64 3.82 -7.66 2.60
C GLU A 64 3.33 -8.76 1.65
N PRO A 65 2.66 -9.81 2.16
CA PRO A 65 2.40 -11.00 1.34
C PRO A 65 1.34 -10.77 0.26
N TRP A 66 0.44 -9.80 0.44
CA TRP A 66 -0.69 -9.52 -0.45
C TRP A 66 -1.27 -8.12 -0.24
N GLY A 67 -2.10 -7.67 -1.19
CA GLY A 67 -2.87 -6.43 -1.13
C GLY A 67 -2.30 -5.30 -1.98
N VAL A 68 -2.89 -4.10 -1.88
CA VAL A 68 -2.46 -2.91 -2.62
C VAL A 68 -1.67 -1.96 -1.72
N TRP A 69 -0.42 -1.71 -2.10
CA TRP A 69 0.51 -0.87 -1.35
C TRP A 69 1.23 0.10 -2.28
N GLY A 70 1.26 1.39 -1.92
CA GLY A 70 1.94 2.42 -2.71
C GLY A 70 1.47 2.59 -4.16
N GLY A 71 0.31 2.00 -4.50
CA GLY A 71 -0.25 1.97 -5.84
C GLY A 71 0.22 0.79 -6.68
N GLU A 72 0.69 -0.29 -6.04
CA GLU A 72 1.07 -1.55 -6.67
C GLU A 72 0.39 -2.72 -5.97
N ILE A 73 0.21 -3.84 -6.69
CA ILE A 73 -0.43 -5.05 -6.16
C ILE A 73 0.66 -6.02 -5.72
N PHE A 74 0.54 -6.55 -4.52
CA PHE A 74 1.38 -7.60 -3.98
C PHE A 74 0.64 -8.94 -4.07
N ASP A 75 1.36 -9.97 -4.52
CA ASP A 75 0.93 -11.36 -4.47
C ASP A 75 2.14 -12.23 -4.13
N GLN A 76 2.03 -13.02 -3.05
CA GLN A 76 3.14 -13.83 -2.52
C GLN A 76 4.42 -13.00 -2.23
N GLY A 77 4.26 -11.75 -1.78
CA GLY A 77 5.38 -10.85 -1.49
C GLY A 77 6.05 -10.23 -2.72
N VAL A 78 5.52 -10.46 -3.91
CA VAL A 78 6.04 -9.91 -5.17
C VAL A 78 5.10 -8.85 -5.73
N VAL A 79 5.67 -7.76 -6.23
CA VAL A 79 4.91 -6.74 -6.95
C VAL A 79 4.50 -7.27 -8.32
N ILE A 80 3.20 -7.25 -8.60
CA ILE A 80 2.62 -7.66 -9.88
C ILE A 80 1.82 -6.51 -10.49
N ALA A 81 1.79 -6.46 -11.83
CA ALA A 81 1.03 -5.44 -12.54
C ALA A 81 -0.48 -5.63 -12.35
N ARG A 82 -0.96 -6.89 -12.41
CA ARG A 82 -2.36 -7.31 -12.23
C ARG A 82 -2.44 -8.74 -11.68
N LYS A 83 -3.38 -9.00 -10.77
CA LYS A 83 -3.66 -10.36 -10.27
C LYS A 83 -4.42 -11.18 -11.31
N ARG A 84 -3.96 -12.39 -11.60
CA ARG A 84 -4.69 -13.30 -12.50
C ARG A 84 -5.89 -13.89 -11.76
N PRO A 85 -7.10 -13.90 -12.34
CA PRO A 85 -8.26 -14.51 -11.71
C PRO A 85 -7.99 -16.00 -11.45
N ARG A 86 -8.44 -16.48 -10.28
CA ARG A 86 -8.41 -17.92 -9.98
C ARG A 86 -9.34 -18.62 -10.96
N GLY A 87 -8.81 -19.62 -11.67
CA GLY A 87 -9.54 -20.39 -12.67
C GLY A 87 -8.63 -21.45 -13.28
N ARG A 88 -9.23 -22.51 -13.83
CA ARG A 88 -8.49 -23.60 -14.47
C ARG A 88 -7.50 -23.01 -15.47
N PRO A 89 -6.19 -23.32 -15.38
CA PRO A 89 -5.25 -22.97 -16.44
C PRO A 89 -5.84 -23.40 -17.77
N ARG A 90 -5.88 -22.50 -18.76
CA ARG A 90 -6.29 -22.91 -20.11
C ARG A 90 -5.42 -24.10 -20.50
N LYS A 91 -6.02 -25.20 -20.96
CA LYS A 91 -5.30 -26.36 -21.45
C LYS A 91 -4.44 -25.87 -22.61
N VAL A 92 -3.15 -25.67 -22.37
CA VAL A 92 -2.20 -25.33 -23.42
C VAL A 92 -2.05 -26.62 -24.22
N ALA A 93 -2.56 -26.63 -25.46
CA ALA A 93 -2.27 -27.72 -26.37
C ALA A 93 -0.77 -27.64 -26.67
N VAL A 94 -0.01 -28.62 -26.20
CA VAL A 94 1.39 -28.79 -26.59
C VAL A 94 1.36 -29.29 -28.04
N PRO A 95 1.97 -28.60 -29.01
CA PRO A 95 2.08 -29.12 -30.37
C PRO A 95 2.94 -30.40 -30.37
N ALA A 96 2.50 -31.39 -31.16
CA ALA A 96 3.15 -32.69 -31.31
C ALA A 96 4.45 -32.61 -32.12
#